data_AF-A0A8D9ELU0-F1
#
_entry.id   AF-A0A8D9ELU0-F1
#
_cell.length_a   1.000
_cell.length_b   1.000
_cell.length_c   1.000
_cell.angle_alpha   90.00
_cell.angle_beta   90.00
_cell.angle_gamma   90.00
#
_symmetry.space_group_name_H-M   'P 1'
#
loop_
_entity.id
_entity.type
_entity.pdbx_description
1 polymer ?
#
loop_
_entity_poly.entity_id
_entity_poly.type
_entity_poly.pdbx_seq_one_letter_code
_entity_poly.pdbx_strand_id
1 'polypeptide(L)'
;MDVKNLYHVSGSDNPADGLSRGLLPNQFVDYKIYFSGPSWLIEKIENWPIRAYSEFKNKEEIPEKKISSVVLVGVNNLENVVFDFFSGCSSYSKLLNVTVYILRFTKKLD
;
A
#
# COMPACT_ATOMS: atom_id res chain seq x y z
N MET A 1 -21.44 -2.27 9.13
CA MET A 1 -21.63 -1.38 7.97
C MET A 1 -22.67 -2.01 7.07
N ASP A 2 -23.72 -1.26 6.72
CA ASP A 2 -24.70 -1.73 5.73
C ASP A 2 -24.06 -1.66 4.34
N VAL A 3 -24.03 -2.79 3.64
CA VAL A 3 -23.43 -2.93 2.30
C VAL A 3 -24.13 -2.02 1.28
N LYS A 4 -25.37 -1.59 1.57
CA LYS A 4 -26.12 -0.63 0.76
C LYS A 4 -25.48 0.76 0.70
N ASN A 5 -24.64 1.10 1.67
CA ASN A 5 -23.96 2.40 1.74
C ASN A 5 -22.50 2.33 1.25
N LEU A 6 -22.15 1.28 0.50
CA LEU A 6 -20.87 1.17 -0.19
C LEU A 6 -21.05 1.56 -1.65
N TYR A 7 -20.32 2.59 -2.08
CA TYR A 7 -20.34 3.07 -3.45
C TYR A 7 -18.94 2.91 -4.05
N HIS A 8 -18.90 2.40 -5.28
CA HIS A 8 -17.64 2.29 -6.01
C HIS A 8 -17.30 3.63 -6.68
N VAL A 9 -16.07 4.09 -6.46
CA VAL A 9 -15.47 5.24 -7.16
C VAL A 9 -14.32 4.72 -8.02
N SER A 10 -14.24 5.22 -9.26
CA SER A 10 -13.16 4.84 -10.19
C SER A 10 -11.78 5.21 -9.59
N GLY A 11 -10.73 4.44 -9.90
CA GLY A 11 -9.39 4.74 -9.40
C GLY A 11 -8.89 6.15 -9.78
N SER A 12 -9.21 6.62 -10.98
CA SER A 12 -8.89 7.97 -11.44
C SER A 12 -9.59 9.07 -10.66
N ASP A 13 -10.78 8.79 -10.12
CA ASP A 13 -11.57 9.73 -9.34
C ASP A 13 -11.33 9.60 -7.82
N ASN A 14 -10.56 8.59 -7.39
CA ASN A 14 -10.26 8.32 -6.00
C ASN A 14 -9.06 9.17 -5.55
N PRO A 15 -9.24 10.16 -4.65
CA PRO A 15 -8.16 10.97 -4.11
C PRO A 15 -6.98 10.16 -3.55
N ALA A 16 -7.24 8.98 -2.98
CA ALA A 16 -6.22 8.14 -2.36
C ALA A 16 -5.38 7.35 -3.39
N ASP A 17 -5.85 7.18 -4.64
CA ASP A 17 -5.16 6.37 -5.65
C ASP A 17 -3.76 6.94 -5.95
N GLY A 18 -3.66 8.25 -6.20
CA GLY A 18 -2.38 8.91 -6.46
C GLY A 18 -1.34 8.68 -5.36
N LEU A 19 -1.72 8.90 -4.09
CA LEU A 19 -0.82 8.67 -2.96
C LEU A 19 -0.44 7.20 -2.81
N SER A 20 -1.39 6.28 -2.97
CA SER A 20 -1.13 4.84 -2.87
C SER A 20 -0.19 4.31 -3.96
N ARG A 21 -0.07 5.03 -5.08
CA ARG A 21 0.82 4.69 -6.22
C ARG A 21 2.19 5.37 -6.17
N GLY A 22 2.48 6.12 -5.10
CA GLY A 22 3.78 6.76 -4.92
C GLY A 22 3.93 8.10 -5.64
N LEU A 23 2.87 8.92 -5.63
CA LEU A 23 2.94 10.29 -6.14
C LEU A 23 4.06 11.09 -5.46
N LEU A 24 4.92 11.71 -6.27
CA LEU A 24 6.05 12.49 -5.76
C LEU A 24 5.58 13.82 -5.14
N PRO A 25 6.31 14.40 -4.16
CA PRO A 25 5.89 15.65 -3.51
C PRO A 25 5.67 16.82 -4.47
N ASN A 26 6.48 16.93 -5.53
CA ASN A 26 6.31 17.97 -6.55
C ASN A 26 5.04 17.77 -7.40
N GLN A 27 4.64 16.52 -7.65
CA GLN A 27 3.41 16.19 -8.37
C GLN A 27 2.17 16.32 -7.47
N PHE A 28 2.34 16.10 -6.15
CA PHE A 28 1.26 16.20 -5.18
C PHE A 28 0.70 17.63 -5.08
N VAL A 29 1.56 18.65 -5.17
CA VAL A 29 1.12 20.06 -5.18
C VAL A 29 0.14 20.33 -6.32
N ASP A 30 0.33 19.70 -7.48
CA ASP A 30 -0.52 19.87 -8.66
C ASP A 30 -1.70 18.87 -8.71
N TYR A 31 -1.77 17.90 -7.78
CA TYR A 31 -2.78 16.85 -7.76
C TYR A 31 -4.09 17.33 -7.10
N LYS A 32 -4.79 18.20 -7.83
CA LYS A 32 -6.02 18.90 -7.38
C LYS A 32 -7.12 17.98 -6.86
N ILE A 33 -7.24 16.77 -7.40
CA ILE A 33 -8.28 15.82 -7.00
C ILE A 33 -8.13 15.37 -5.54
N TYR A 34 -6.92 15.42 -4.98
CA TYR A 34 -6.72 15.16 -3.56
C TYR A 34 -7.38 16.22 -2.67
N PHE A 35 -7.27 17.48 -3.06
CA PHE A 35 -7.75 18.62 -2.28
C PHE A 35 -9.21 18.95 -2.54
N SER A 36 -9.65 18.84 -3.80
CA SER A 36 -10.98 19.27 -4.23
C SER A 36 -11.96 18.11 -4.42
N GLY A 37 -11.45 16.87 -4.45
CA GLY A 37 -12.23 15.71 -4.88
C GLY A 37 -12.51 15.73 -6.39
N PRO A 38 -13.25 14.73 -6.89
CA PRO A 38 -13.70 14.70 -8.26
C PRO A 38 -14.79 15.75 -8.50
N SER A 39 -14.86 16.27 -9.73
CA SER A 39 -15.77 17.38 -10.09
C SER A 39 -17.25 17.05 -9.89
N TRP A 40 -17.64 15.78 -9.95
CA TRP A 40 -19.02 15.37 -9.73
C TRP A 40 -19.42 15.37 -8.25
N LEU A 41 -18.48 15.46 -7.30
CA LEU A 41 -18.79 15.43 -5.88
C LEU A 41 -19.56 16.67 -5.39
N ILE A 42 -19.38 17.79 -6.09
CA ILE A 42 -20.11 19.05 -5.81
C ILE A 42 -21.48 19.11 -6.50
N GLU A 43 -21.76 18.19 -7.41
CA GLU A 43 -23.05 18.10 -8.08
C GLU A 43 -24.09 17.45 -7.16
N LYS A 44 -25.37 17.54 -7.55
CA LYS A 44 -26.43 16.83 -6.81
C LYS A 44 -26.21 15.31 -6.88
N ILE A 45 -26.64 14.61 -5.84
CA ILE A 45 -26.39 13.15 -5.69
C ILE A 45 -26.97 12.33 -6.85
N GLU A 46 -28.04 12.81 -7.49
CA GLU A 46 -28.66 12.16 -8.64
C GLU A 46 -27.77 12.19 -9.90
N ASN A 47 -26.82 13.12 -9.96
CA ASN A 47 -25.88 13.28 -11.06
C ASN A 47 -24.55 12.55 -10.81
N TRP A 48 -24.38 11.91 -9.65
CA TRP A 48 -23.13 11.26 -9.32
C TRP A 48 -22.94 10.01 -10.19
N PRO A 49 -21.77 9.84 -10.85
CA PRO A 49 -21.49 8.69 -11.71
C PRO A 49 -21.10 7.43 -10.90
N ILE A 50 -21.69 7.25 -9.72
CA ILE A 50 -21.39 6.15 -8.80
C ILE A 50 -22.57 5.18 -8.73
N ARG A 51 -22.26 3.90 -8.50
CA ARG A 51 -23.25 2.84 -8.38
C ARG A 51 -23.11 2.17 -7.03
N ALA A 52 -24.24 1.82 -6.41
CA ALA A 52 -24.22 1.09 -5.16
C ALA A 52 -23.61 -0.30 -5.38
N TYR A 53 -22.81 -0.77 -4.44
CA TYR A 53 -22.16 -2.08 -4.52
C TYR A 53 -23.18 -3.22 -4.76
N SER A 54 -24.39 -3.10 -4.21
CA SER A 54 -25.49 -4.05 -4.42
C SER A 54 -25.90 -4.22 -5.88
N GLU A 55 -25.68 -3.23 -6.75
CA GLU A 55 -26.01 -3.28 -8.18
C GLU A 55 -25.05 -4.19 -8.97
N PHE A 56 -23.84 -4.45 -8.44
CA PHE A 56 -22.83 -5.28 -9.11
C PHE A 56 -22.96 -6.78 -8.81
N LYS A 57 -23.89 -7.18 -7.93
CA LYS A 57 -24.04 -8.58 -7.49
C LYS A 57 -24.50 -9.55 -8.61
N ASN A 58 -24.98 -9.03 -9.75
CA ASN A 58 -25.54 -9.82 -10.86
C ASN A 58 -24.61 -10.02 -12.07
N LYS A 59 -23.30 -9.71 -11.98
CA LYS A 59 -22.36 -10.09 -13.03
C LYS A 59 -21.59 -11.34 -12.62
N GLU A 60 -22.00 -12.44 -13.22
CA GLU A 60 -21.32 -13.74 -13.24
C GLU A 60 -19.82 -13.58 -13.54
N GLU A 61 -19.03 -14.40 -12.85
CA GLU A 61 -17.59 -14.67 -13.03
C GLU A 61 -16.64 -13.47 -13.25
N ILE A 62 -15.88 -13.15 -12.20
CA ILE A 62 -14.58 -12.49 -12.35
C ILE A 62 -13.51 -13.59 -12.39
N PRO A 63 -12.95 -13.96 -13.56
CA PRO A 63 -11.87 -14.94 -13.64
C PRO A 63 -10.54 -14.24 -13.36
N GLU A 64 -10.35 -13.68 -12.17
CA GLU A 64 -9.02 -13.22 -11.75
C GLU A 64 -8.99 -12.98 -10.24
N LYS A 65 -9.01 -14.07 -9.46
CA LYS A 65 -8.45 -14.05 -8.11
C LYS A 65 -6.93 -13.97 -8.24
N LYS A 66 -6.38 -12.82 -8.64
CA LYS A 66 -5.00 -12.52 -8.26
C LYS A 66 -5.06 -12.33 -6.75
N ILE A 67 -4.53 -13.31 -6.02
CA ILE A 67 -4.19 -13.14 -4.61
C ILE A 67 -3.09 -12.08 -4.60
N SER A 68 -3.48 -10.82 -4.72
CA SER A 68 -2.68 -9.73 -4.21
C SER A 68 -2.78 -9.91 -2.72
N SER A 69 -1.81 -10.64 -2.15
CA SER A 69 -1.50 -10.43 -0.74
C SER A 69 -1.17 -8.95 -0.65
N VAL A 70 -2.15 -8.15 -0.23
CA VAL A 70 -1.91 -6.85 0.35
C VAL A 70 -1.08 -7.18 1.59
N VAL A 71 0.23 -7.22 1.41
CA VAL A 71 1.16 -7.27 2.53
C VAL A 71 1.09 -5.85 3.08
N LEU A 72 0.16 -5.64 4.00
CA LEU A 72 0.29 -4.57 4.94
C LEU A 72 1.58 -4.91 5.70
N VAL A 73 2.70 -4.29 5.32
CA VAL A 73 3.86 -4.25 6.20
C VAL A 73 3.44 -3.31 7.32
N GLY A 74 2.64 -3.84 8.25
CA GLY A 74 2.62 -3.27 9.58
C GLY A 74 4.07 -3.25 10.00
N VAL A 75 4.60 -2.06 10.31
CA VAL A 75 5.75 -1.96 11.18
C VAL A 75 5.26 -2.48 12.52
N ASN A 76 5.13 -3.80 12.62
CA ASN A 76 5.17 -4.43 13.90
C ASN A 76 6.55 -4.03 14.37
N ASN A 77 6.64 -3.25 15.44
CA ASN A 77 7.84 -3.13 16.26
C ASN A 77 8.15 -4.50 16.89
N LEU A 78 8.18 -5.57 16.09
CA LEU A 78 8.95 -6.73 16.38
C LEU A 78 10.37 -6.21 16.28
N GLU A 79 11.00 -6.04 17.44
CA GLU A 79 12.44 -5.88 17.56
C GLU A 79 13.10 -6.82 16.56
N ASN A 80 13.52 -6.26 15.43
CA ASN A 80 14.11 -7.05 14.38
C ASN A 80 15.55 -7.21 14.83
N VAL A 81 15.79 -8.30 15.56
CA VAL A 81 17.10 -8.63 16.15
C VAL A 81 18.22 -8.51 15.11
N VAL A 82 17.92 -8.78 13.84
CA VAL A 82 18.86 -8.63 12.73
C VAL A 82 19.12 -7.14 12.41
N PHE A 83 18.07 -6.31 12.37
CA PHE A 83 18.19 -4.86 12.17
C PHE A 83 18.89 -4.17 13.35
N ASP A 84 18.56 -4.53 14.59
CA ASP A 84 19.21 -4.00 15.79
C ASP A 84 20.71 -4.35 15.80
N PHE A 85 21.03 -5.59 15.43
CA PHE A 85 22.40 -6.02 15.24
C PHE A 85 23.13 -5.22 14.13
N PHE A 86 22.45 -4.92 13.01
CA PHE A 86 23.01 -4.09 11.94
C PHE A 86 23.23 -2.64 12.40
N SER A 87 22.34 -2.09 13.23
CA SER A 87 22.45 -0.73 13.75
C SER A 87 23.72 -0.49 14.59
N GLY A 88 24.24 -1.53 15.24
CA GLY A 88 25.50 -1.48 16.01
C GLY A 88 26.78 -1.51 15.15
N CYS A 89 26.65 -1.68 13.83
CA CYS A 89 27.77 -1.71 12.90
C CYS A 89 27.99 -0.34 12.25
N SER A 90 29.04 0.37 12.64
CA SER A 90 29.38 1.70 12.11
C SER A 90 29.93 1.69 10.67
N SER A 91 30.11 0.52 10.06
CA SER A 91 30.53 0.40 8.67
C SER A 91 30.06 -0.93 8.06
N TYR A 92 29.92 -0.93 6.74
CA TYR A 92 29.62 -2.14 5.96
C TYR A 92 30.68 -3.22 6.16
N SER A 93 31.97 -2.85 6.22
CA SER A 93 33.06 -3.79 6.45
C SER A 93 32.95 -4.48 7.82
N LYS A 94 32.58 -3.74 8.87
CA LYS A 94 32.36 -4.32 10.21
C LYS A 94 31.18 -5.31 10.17
N LEU A 95 30.08 -4.93 9.54
CA LEU A 95 28.93 -5.81 9.36
C LEU A 95 29.32 -7.11 8.66
N LEU A 96 29.98 -7.01 7.51
CA LEU A 96 30.41 -8.17 6.71
C LEU A 96 31.29 -9.12 7.53
N ASN A 97 32.29 -8.59 8.23
CA ASN A 97 33.19 -9.40 9.05
C ASN A 97 32.43 -10.16 10.16
N VAL A 98 31.56 -9.48 10.91
CA VAL A 98 30.79 -10.14 11.99
C VAL A 98 29.82 -11.18 11.42
N THR A 99 29.17 -10.90 10.28
CA THR A 99 28.32 -11.89 9.59
C THR A 99 29.12 -13.12 9.17
N VAL A 100 30.33 -12.95 8.60
CA VAL A 100 31.22 -14.07 8.25
C VAL A 100 31.59 -14.90 9.49
N TYR A 101 31.89 -14.27 10.62
CA TYR A 101 32.17 -15.00 11.86
C TYR A 101 30.96 -15.81 12.36
N ILE A 102 29.75 -15.25 12.31
CA ILE A 102 28.51 -15.96 12.68
C ILE A 102 28.28 -17.16 11.75
N LEU A 103 28.47 -16.99 10.45
CA LEU A 103 28.29 -18.06 9.48
C LEU A 103 29.32 -19.18 9.66
N ARG A 104 30.58 -18.85 9.95
CA ARG A 104 31.63 -19.83 10.30
C ARG A 104 31.32 -20.56 11.60
N PHE A 105 30.90 -19.84 12.64
CA PHE A 105 30.51 -20.44 13.92
C PHE A 105 29.33 -21.41 13.77
N THR A 106 28.35 -21.06 12.93
CA THR A 106 27.18 -21.90 12.64
C THR A 106 27.45 -22.98 11.58
N LYS A 107 28.69 -23.10 11.07
CA LYS A 107 29.09 -24.04 10.01
C LYS A 107 28.24 -23.93 8.73
N LYS A 108 27.79 -22.71 8.43
CA LYS A 108 27.09 -22.36 7.18
C LYS A 108 28.02 -21.76 6.13
N LEU A 109 29.26 -21.47 6.52
CA LEU A 109 30.32 -20.99 5.67
C LEU A 109 31.61 -21.65 6.18
N ASP A 110 32.27 -22.42 5.31
CA ASP A 110 33.52 -23.12 5.61
C ASP A 110 34.74 -22.18 5.57
#